data_AF-A0A0S8BWV6-F1
#
_entry.id   AF-A0A0S8BWV6-F1
#
_cell.length_a   1.000
_cell.length_b   1.000
_cell.length_c   1.000
_cell.angle_alpha   90.00
_cell.angle_beta   90.00
_cell.angle_gamma   90.00
#
_symmetry.space_group_name_H-M   'P 1'
#
loop_
_entity.id
_entity.type
_entity.pdbx_description
1 polymer ?
#
loop_
_entity_poly.entity_id
_entity_poly.type
_entity_poly.pdbx_seq_one_letter_code
_entity_poly.pdbx_strand_id
1 'polypeptide(L)' 'MKVLRAILLGCLVMMVSAGITQAAEENEAVPIIEIENPTYDFQQIPQGEVVKHDFRVFNRGSAPLEIKSVKPG' A
#
# COMPACT_ATOMS: atom_id res chain seq x y z
N MET A 1 -18.42 51.94 17.69
CA MET A 1 -18.79 50.50 17.81
C MET A 1 -18.69 49.69 16.52
N LYS A 2 -18.89 50.27 15.32
CA LYS A 2 -18.84 49.54 14.04
C LYS A 2 -17.43 49.02 13.68
N VAL A 3 -16.40 49.82 13.92
CA VAL A 3 -14.99 49.47 13.66
C VAL A 3 -14.48 48.38 14.62
N LEU A 4 -14.86 48.45 15.91
CA LEU A 4 -14.53 47.42 16.90
C LEU A 4 -15.18 46.06 16.58
N ARG A 5 -16.42 46.08 16.09
CA ARG A 5 -17.11 44.87 15.59
C ARG A 5 -16.44 44.31 14.33
N ALA A 6 -16.00 45.16 13.41
CA ALA A 6 -15.28 44.73 12.21
C ALA A 6 -13.92 44.09 12.53
N ILE A 7 -13.19 44.63 13.52
CA ILE A 7 -11.93 44.05 14.00
C ILE A 7 -12.18 42.70 14.70
N LEU A 8 -13.20 42.61 15.55
CA LEU A 8 -13.59 41.35 16.21
C LEU A 8 -14.01 40.26 15.22
N LEU A 9 -14.80 40.62 14.19
CA LEU A 9 -15.15 39.68 13.11
C LEU A 9 -13.94 39.26 12.27
N GLY A 10 -13.02 40.19 11.99
CA GLY A 10 -11.78 39.88 11.26
C GLY A 10 -10.89 38.89 12.00
N CYS A 11 -10.70 39.07 13.32
CA CYS A 11 -9.95 38.14 14.16
C CYS A 11 -10.62 36.77 14.26
N LEU A 12 -11.95 36.73 14.32
CA LEU A 12 -12.70 35.47 14.36
C LEU A 12 -12.53 34.67 13.07
N VAL A 13 -12.50 35.33 11.90
CA VAL A 13 -12.29 34.67 10.60
C VAL A 13 -10.86 34.13 10.46
N MET A 14 -9.85 34.85 10.97
CA MET A 14 -8.46 34.36 10.99
C MET A 14 -8.27 33.10 11.84
N MET A 15 -8.98 32.98 12.97
CA MET A 15 -8.86 31.81 13.85
C MET A 15 -9.47 30.54 13.23
N VAL A 16 -10.47 30.68 12.34
CA VAL A 16 -11.13 29.53 11.68
C VAL A 16 -10.23 28.91 10.59
N SER A 17 -9.37 29.69 9.93
CA SER A 17 -8.47 29.18 8.89
C SER A 17 -7.27 28.36 9.38
N ALA A 18 -6.99 28.36 10.68
CA ALA A 18 -5.81 27.68 11.25
C ALA A 18 -6.08 26.23 11.74
N GLY A 19 -7.31 25.73 11.60
CA GLY A 19 -7.78 24.58 12.39
C GLY A 19 -7.94 23.24 11.69
N ILE A 20 -7.61 23.09 10.40
CA ILE A 20 -7.77 21.80 9.71
C ILE A 20 -6.42 21.31 9.19
N THR A 21 -5.55 20.91 10.11
CA THR A 21 -4.51 19.94 9.77
C THR A 21 -5.21 18.59 9.70
N GLN A 22 -5.53 18.13 8.48
CA GLN A 22 -5.91 16.73 8.29
C GLN A 22 -4.74 15.88 8.78
N ALA A 23 -4.95 15.14 9.87
CA ALA A 23 -4.03 14.09 10.27
C ALA A 23 -3.98 13.11 9.10
N ALA A 24 -2.85 13.05 8.41
CA ALA A 24 -2.61 12.00 7.44
C ALA A 24 -2.71 10.68 8.20
N GLU A 25 -3.66 9.83 7.81
CA GLU A 25 -3.73 8.46 8.30
C GLU A 25 -2.43 7.78 7.88
N GLU A 26 -1.50 7.64 8.83
CA GLU A 26 -0.27 6.88 8.66
C GLU A 26 -0.68 5.42 8.58
N ASN A 27 -1.05 4.98 7.37
CA ASN A 27 -1.23 3.57 7.08
C ASN A 27 0.12 2.91 7.31
N GLU A 28 0.17 2.02 8.30
CA GLU A 28 1.36 1.29 8.66
C GLU A 28 1.93 0.62 7.40
N ALA A 29 3.23 0.78 7.16
CA ALA A 29 3.86 0.21 5.97
C ALA A 29 3.95 -1.30 6.12
N VAL A 30 3.14 -2.04 5.37
CA VAL A 30 3.04 -3.51 5.45
C VAL A 30 3.39 -4.12 4.09
N PRO A 31 4.23 -5.17 4.02
CA PRO A 31 4.47 -5.89 2.77
C PRO A 31 3.27 -6.79 2.44
N ILE A 32 2.91 -6.88 1.17
CA ILE A 32 1.78 -7.71 0.72
C ILE A 32 2.28 -8.59 -0.41
N ILE A 33 2.33 -9.90 -0.18
CA ILE A 33 2.71 -10.88 -1.18
C ILE A 33 1.52 -11.22 -2.09
N GLU A 34 1.76 -11.23 -3.39
CA GLU A 34 0.81 -11.69 -4.40
C GLU A 34 1.52 -12.64 -5.37
N ILE A 35 0.90 -13.78 -5.66
CA ILE A 35 1.38 -14.78 -6.61
C ILE A 35 0.22 -15.04 -7.58
N GLU A 36 0.36 -14.63 -8.85
CA GLU A 36 -0.74 -14.68 -9.83
C GLU A 36 -1.26 -16.10 -10.05
N ASN A 37 -0.35 -17.08 -10.13
CA ASN A 37 -0.68 -18.49 -10.30
C ASN A 37 0.10 -19.28 -9.24
N PRO A 38 -0.43 -19.49 -8.03
CA PRO A 38 0.32 -20.13 -6.95
C PRO A 38 0.51 -21.65 -7.15
N THR A 39 -0.24 -22.22 -8.10
CA THR A 39 -0.20 -23.64 -8.44
C THR A 39 -0.06 -23.78 -9.95
N TYR A 40 0.79 -24.72 -10.38
CA TYR A 40 0.93 -25.09 -11.77
C TYR A 40 0.90 -26.62 -11.89
N ASP A 41 0.10 -27.14 -12.81
CA ASP A 41 0.02 -28.56 -13.13
C ASP A 41 0.72 -28.80 -14.47
N PHE A 42 1.78 -29.61 -14.44
CA PHE A 42 2.53 -29.97 -15.64
C PHE A 42 1.76 -30.94 -16.55
N GLN A 43 0.66 -31.52 -16.08
CA GLN A 43 -0.17 -32.45 -16.85
C GLN A 43 0.67 -33.61 -17.40
N GLN A 44 0.32 -34.16 -18.56
CA GLN A 44 1.12 -35.20 -19.22
C GLN A 44 2.32 -34.57 -19.92
N ILE A 45 3.51 -34.99 -19.50
CA ILE A 45 4.79 -34.56 -20.06
C ILE A 45 5.52 -35.75 -20.69
N PRO A 46 6.11 -35.58 -21.90
CA PRO A 46 6.88 -36.65 -22.54
C PRO A 46 8.08 -37.08 -21.70
N GLN A 47 8.37 -38.38 -21.71
CA GLN A 47 9.53 -38.91 -21.01
C GLN A 47 10.83 -38.38 -21.62
N GLY A 48 11.74 -37.93 -20.75
CA GLY A 48 13.07 -37.45 -21.13
C GLY A 48 13.14 -35.95 -21.42
N GLU A 49 12.01 -35.23 -21.37
CA GLU A 49 12.00 -33.78 -21.51
C GLU A 49 12.19 -33.07 -20.15
N VAL A 50 12.97 -31.99 -20.16
CA VAL A 50 13.12 -31.09 -19.01
C VAL A 50 12.12 -29.96 -19.16
N VAL A 51 11.09 -29.97 -18.33
CA VAL A 51 10.09 -28.91 -18.25
C VAL A 51 10.37 -27.97 -17.08
N LYS A 52 10.03 -26.69 -17.25
CA LYS A 52 10.20 -25.65 -16.24
C LYS A 52 8.97 -24.76 -16.21
N HIS A 53 8.65 -24.27 -15.02
CA HIS A 53 7.63 -23.25 -14.83
C HIS A 53 8.17 -22.21 -13.85
N ASP A 54 8.04 -20.93 -14.21
CA ASP A 54 8.48 -19.82 -13.39
C ASP A 54 7.28 -19.20 -12.65
N PHE A 55 7.36 -19.12 -11.33
CA PHE A 55 6.41 -18.38 -10.52
C PHE A 55 6.84 -16.92 -10.38
N ARG A 56 5.90 -15.99 -10.57
CA ARG A 56 6.13 -14.56 -10.33
C ARG A 56 5.56 -14.17 -8.98
N VAL A 57 6.41 -13.56 -8.16
CA VAL A 57 6.05 -13.04 -6.83
C VAL A 57 6.09 -11.52 -6.88
N PHE A 58 5.00 -10.89 -6.47
CA PHE A 58 4.88 -9.44 -6.41
C PHE A 58 4.74 -8.99 -4.96
N ASN A 59 5.42 -7.89 -4.64
CA ASN A 59 5.14 -7.14 -3.42
C ASN A 59 4.22 -5.98 -3.77
N ARG A 60 2.94 -6.07 -3.40
CA ARG A 60 1.92 -5.03 -3.58
C ARG A 60 1.79 -4.10 -2.37
N GLY A 61 2.54 -4.38 -1.31
CA GLY A 61 2.56 -3.58 -0.09
C GLY A 61 3.46 -2.36 -0.20
N SER A 62 3.45 -1.55 0.85
CA SER A 62 4.25 -0.32 0.97
C SER A 62 5.55 -0.51 1.76
N ALA A 63 5.78 -1.70 2.30
CA ALA A 63 7.05 -2.08 2.95
C ALA A 63 7.80 -3.18 2.17
N PRO A 64 9.13 -3.33 2.38
CA PRO A 64 9.92 -4.39 1.76
C PRO A 64 9.42 -5.79 2.12
N LEU A 65 9.28 -6.66 1.13
CA LEU A 65 8.95 -8.08 1.32
C LEU A 65 10.23 -8.92 1.41
N GLU A 66 10.44 -9.58 2.55
CA GLU A 66 11.54 -10.52 2.77
C GLU A 66 11.06 -11.97 2.62
N ILE A 67 11.64 -12.71 1.67
CA ILE A 67 11.32 -14.13 1.46
C ILE A 67 12.33 -14.99 2.25
N LYS A 68 11.87 -15.61 3.34
CA LYS A 68 12.74 -16.38 4.26
C LYS A 68 12.98 -17.82 3.83
N SER A 69 12.08 -18.41 3.06
CA SER A 69 12.18 -19.81 2.60
C SER A 69 11.34 -20.03 1.35
N VAL A 70 11.82 -20.89 0.47
CA VAL A 70 11.09 -21.39 -0.71
C VAL A 70 11.15 -22.91 -0.67
N LYS A 71 10.01 -23.57 -0.88
CA LYS A 71 9.89 -25.03 -0.95
C LYS A 71 9.28 -25.41 -2.30
N PRO A 72 10.10 -25.66 -3.33
CA PRO A 72 9.62 -26.33 -4.53
C PRO A 72 9.23 -27.77 -4.15
N GLY A 73 8.08 -28.22 -4.66
CA GLY A 73 7.56 -29.58 -4.43
C GLY A 73 8.38 -30.68 -5.07
#